data_AF-A0A7C6N7R4-F1
#
_entry.id   AF-A0A7C6N7R4-F1
#
_cell.length_a   1.000
_cell.length_b   1.000
_cell.length_c   1.000
_cell.angle_alpha   90.00
_cell.angle_beta   90.00
_cell.angle_gamma   90.00
#
_symmetry.space_group_name_H-M   'P 1'
#
loop_
_entity.id
_entity.type
_entity.pdbx_description
1 polymer ?
#
loop_
_entity_poly.entity_id
_entity_poly.type
_entity_poly.pdbx_seq_one_letter_code
_entity_poly.pdbx_strand_id
1 'polypeptide(L)'
;MGGDTFFFFCIAILLFWILWERIRNRLRLTGLNSRIRQLEELLLEVCAVLEESLKKEEPETSFAAQLEPAMKESGEPEKPEELEEPEKLEAPEELEESEKPVSPLPLVGKKDYWDPQAKTVAMAEEQPTAEQEGERGTGEGKPAIHGQTGGEESGQPELQAADRRRQVLELFHQGIPVKTIARKIGMGQGEAQLIIDLYARRGE
;
A
#
# COMPACT_ATOMS: atom_id res chain seq x y z
N MET A 1 -51.05 19.78 12.18
CA MET A 1 -50.13 19.35 13.27
C MET A 1 -49.34 18.08 12.93
N GLY A 2 -49.09 17.74 11.66
CA GLY A 2 -48.35 16.51 11.30
C GLY A 2 -46.87 16.70 10.94
N GLY A 3 -46.44 17.92 10.63
CA GLY A 3 -45.09 18.20 10.12
C GLY A 3 -43.98 17.93 11.14
N ASP A 4 -44.22 18.25 12.42
CA ASP A 4 -43.18 18.16 13.44
C ASP A 4 -42.81 16.70 13.74
N THR A 5 -43.80 15.80 13.79
CA THR A 5 -43.54 14.37 14.02
C THR A 5 -42.72 13.72 12.91
N PHE A 6 -42.92 14.16 11.65
CA PHE A 6 -42.14 13.69 10.52
C PHE A 6 -40.69 14.16 10.60
N PHE A 7 -40.46 15.40 11.02
CA PHE A 7 -39.11 15.93 11.21
C PHE A 7 -38.32 15.18 12.28
N PHE A 8 -38.93 14.90 13.43
CA PHE A 8 -38.29 14.08 14.48
C PHE A 8 -37.99 12.66 14.00
N PHE A 9 -38.87 12.06 13.21
CA PHE A 9 -38.65 10.74 12.63
C PHE A 9 -37.46 10.72 11.67
N CYS A 10 -37.34 11.72 10.79
CA CYS A 10 -36.19 11.88 9.90
C CYS A 10 -34.88 12.05 10.69
N ILE A 11 -34.88 12.88 11.73
CA ILE A 11 -33.71 13.06 12.60
C ILE A 11 -33.35 11.74 13.28
N ALA A 12 -34.32 11.00 13.81
CA ALA A 12 -34.07 9.72 14.46
C ALA A 12 -33.43 8.69 13.50
N ILE A 13 -33.89 8.63 12.24
CA ILE A 13 -33.28 7.77 11.22
C ILE A 13 -31.84 8.19 10.91
N LEU A 14 -31.59 9.49 10.76
CA LEU A 14 -30.23 10.00 10.50
C LEU A 14 -29.29 9.70 11.66
N LEU A 15 -29.74 9.91 12.91
CA LEU A 15 -28.96 9.56 14.09
C LEU A 15 -28.71 8.06 14.17
N PHE A 16 -29.70 7.24 13.85
CA PHE A 16 -29.56 5.79 13.81
C PHE A 16 -28.52 5.36 12.76
N TRP A 17 -28.55 5.93 11.56
CA TRP A 17 -27.53 5.70 10.53
C TRP A 17 -26.12 6.08 10.99
N ILE A 18 -25.96 7.28 11.59
CA ILE A 18 -24.66 7.74 12.10
C ILE A 18 -24.15 6.82 13.22
N LEU A 19 -25.02 6.41 14.15
CA LEU A 19 -24.65 5.48 15.22
C LEU A 19 -24.28 4.10 14.66
N TRP A 20 -25.04 3.61 13.67
CA TRP A 20 -24.79 2.32 13.04
C TRP A 20 -23.45 2.29 12.31
N GLU A 21 -23.15 3.35 11.54
CA GLU A 21 -21.85 3.54 10.88
C GLU A 21 -20.71 3.52 11.89
N ARG A 22 -20.88 4.25 13.01
CA ARG A 22 -19.89 4.31 14.09
C ARG A 22 -19.68 2.96 14.76
N ILE A 23 -20.75 2.19 15.01
CA ILE A 23 -20.66 0.83 15.58
C ILE A 23 -19.95 -0.09 14.61
N ARG A 24 -20.31 -0.07 13.32
CA ARG A 24 -19.67 -0.90 12.29
C ARG A 24 -18.17 -0.62 12.17
N ASN A 25 -17.78 0.64 12.24
CA ASN A 25 -16.37 1.04 12.24
C ASN A 25 -15.64 0.55 13.50
N ARG A 26 -16.29 0.58 14.68
CA ARG A 26 -15.72 0.00 15.91
C ARG A 26 -15.51 -1.51 15.81
N LEU A 27 -16.46 -2.24 15.23
CA LEU A 27 -16.31 -3.68 14.99
C LEU A 27 -15.17 -4.00 14.01
N ARG A 28 -14.97 -3.16 12.99
CA ARG A 28 -13.82 -3.32 12.09
C ARG A 28 -12.49 -3.06 12.81
N LEU A 29 -12.45 -2.07 13.69
CA LEU A 29 -11.26 -1.76 14.50
C LEU A 29 -10.88 -2.91 15.45
N THR A 30 -11.84 -3.58 16.10
CA THR A 30 -11.53 -4.70 17.00
C THR A 30 -10.93 -5.88 16.23
N GLY A 31 -11.43 -6.15 15.02
CA GLY A 31 -10.84 -7.15 14.13
C GLY A 31 -9.38 -6.83 13.77
N LEU A 32 -9.07 -5.59 13.41
CA LEU A 32 -7.70 -5.17 13.12
C LEU A 32 -6.80 -5.23 14.36
N ASN A 33 -7.30 -4.83 15.53
CA ASN A 33 -6.53 -4.86 16.77
C ASN A 33 -6.12 -6.29 17.17
N SER A 34 -6.99 -7.28 16.94
CA SER A 34 -6.63 -8.69 17.15
C SER A 34 -5.49 -9.15 16.24
N ARG A 35 -5.46 -8.71 14.97
CA ARG A 35 -4.39 -9.04 14.03
C ARG A 35 -3.09 -8.33 14.39
N ILE A 36 -3.15 -7.10 14.89
CA ILE A 36 -1.98 -6.36 15.37
C ILE A 36 -1.36 -7.10 16.56
N ARG A 37 -2.15 -7.54 17.54
CA ARG A 37 -1.62 -8.36 18.65
C ARG A 37 -0.98 -9.67 18.19
N GLN A 38 -1.57 -10.36 17.21
CA GLN A 38 -0.96 -11.56 16.64
C GLN A 38 0.39 -11.28 15.97
N LEU A 39 0.52 -10.14 15.28
CA LEU A 39 1.79 -9.72 14.69
C LEU A 39 2.80 -9.33 15.77
N GLU A 40 2.37 -8.69 16.86
CA GLU A 40 3.24 -8.38 18.00
C GLU A 40 3.78 -9.66 18.67
N GLU A 41 2.93 -10.67 18.90
CA GLU A 41 3.35 -11.97 19.45
C GLU A 41 4.34 -12.68 18.51
N LEU A 42 4.06 -12.72 17.21
CA LEU A 42 4.95 -13.33 16.22
C LEU A 42 6.30 -12.61 16.15
N LEU A 43 6.31 -11.28 16.23
CA LEU A 43 7.52 -10.47 16.15
C LEU A 43 8.40 -10.71 17.39
N LEU A 44 7.81 -10.84 18.57
CA LEU A 44 8.52 -11.22 19.79
C LEU A 44 9.12 -12.62 19.71
N GLU A 45 8.38 -13.58 19.13
CA GLU A 45 8.89 -14.95 18.90
C GLU A 45 10.10 -14.94 17.95
N VAL A 46 10.01 -14.22 16.83
CA VAL A 46 11.12 -14.09 15.88
C VAL A 46 12.34 -13.42 16.52
N CYS A 47 12.14 -12.37 17.33
CA CYS A 47 13.24 -11.74 18.08
C CYS A 47 13.89 -12.72 19.07
N ALA A 48 13.10 -13.54 19.77
CA ALA A 48 13.64 -14.55 20.69
C ALA A 48 14.46 -15.63 19.95
N VAL A 49 13.96 -16.10 18.80
CA VAL A 49 14.68 -17.06 17.95
C VAL A 49 15.99 -16.47 17.41
N LEU A 50 15.96 -15.20 16.98
CA LEU A 50 17.16 -14.49 16.52
C LEU A 50 18.19 -14.34 17.64
N GLU A 51 17.76 -13.94 18.85
CA GLU A 51 18.64 -13.82 20.00
C GLU A 51 19.25 -15.17 20.40
N GLU A 52 18.48 -16.26 20.34
CA GLU A 52 18.98 -17.61 20.58
C GLU A 52 19.97 -18.06 19.49
N SER A 53 19.72 -17.74 18.22
CA SER A 53 20.62 -18.06 17.12
C SER A 53 21.95 -17.30 17.20
N LEU A 54 21.90 -16.02 17.60
CA LEU A 54 23.10 -15.19 17.81
C LEU A 54 23.97 -15.76 18.96
N LYS A 55 23.35 -16.17 20.07
CA LYS A 55 24.05 -16.82 21.19
C LYS A 55 24.65 -18.16 20.83
N LYS A 56 24.10 -18.88 19.84
CA LYS A 56 24.64 -20.17 19.36
C LYS A 56 25.77 -20.01 18.35
N GLU A 57 25.90 -18.87 17.67
CA GLU A 57 27.02 -18.60 16.77
C GLU A 57 28.28 -18.07 17.48
N GLU A 58 28.14 -17.35 18.60
CA GLU A 58 29.30 -16.86 19.37
C GLU A 58 30.22 -17.91 20.06
N PRO A 59 29.82 -19.15 20.42
CA PRO A 59 30.73 -20.07 21.10
C PRO A 59 31.86 -20.64 20.23
N GLU A 60 31.86 -20.49 18.90
CA GLU A 60 32.89 -21.09 18.04
C GLU A 60 33.92 -20.11 17.44
N THR A 61 33.75 -18.79 17.60
CA THR A 61 34.82 -17.80 17.33
C THR A 61 35.74 -17.56 18.54
N SER A 62 35.82 -18.54 19.43
CA SER A 62 36.90 -18.67 20.43
C SER A 62 38.19 -19.29 19.84
N PHE A 63 38.40 -19.17 18.52
CA PHE A 63 39.61 -19.60 17.81
C PHE A 63 40.52 -18.45 17.33
N ALA A 64 40.29 -17.21 17.76
CA ALA A 64 41.22 -16.09 17.53
C ALA A 64 41.96 -15.64 18.82
N ALA A 65 41.98 -16.50 19.84
CA ALA A 65 42.79 -16.33 21.06
C ALA A 65 44.09 -17.17 21.02
N GLN A 66 44.67 -17.41 19.85
CA GLN A 66 45.93 -18.18 19.72
C GLN A 66 46.89 -17.60 18.65
N LEU A 67 47.48 -16.44 18.94
CA LEU A 67 48.75 -15.88 18.42
C LEU A 67 48.87 -14.49 19.09
N GLU A 68 49.72 -14.18 20.07
CA GLU A 68 50.90 -14.80 20.66
C GLU A 68 51.06 -14.34 22.13
N PRO A 69 51.85 -15.08 22.93
CA PRO A 69 52.29 -14.71 24.26
C PRO A 69 53.65 -13.97 24.28
N ALA A 70 53.88 -13.25 25.38
CA ALA A 70 55.19 -12.91 25.96
C ALA A 70 56.12 -11.91 25.24
N MET A 71 56.23 -10.69 25.80
CA MET A 71 57.46 -10.22 26.44
C MET A 71 57.32 -8.83 27.09
N LYS A 72 57.93 -8.71 28.29
CA LYS A 72 58.36 -7.50 29.04
C LYS A 72 57.43 -6.89 30.10
N GLU A 73 57.41 -7.56 31.26
CA GLU A 73 58.08 -7.15 32.51
C GLU A 73 58.63 -5.70 32.58
N SER A 74 58.15 -4.89 33.56
CA SER A 74 58.94 -4.37 34.70
C SER A 74 58.40 -3.06 35.35
N GLY A 75 57.99 -3.14 36.63
CA GLY A 75 58.01 -2.10 37.70
C GLY A 75 56.97 -0.96 37.61
N GLU A 76 56.42 -0.35 38.67
CA GLU A 76 56.35 -0.47 40.14
C GLU A 76 55.13 0.39 40.59
N PRO A 77 54.67 0.33 41.86
CA PRO A 77 53.31 0.70 42.28
C PRO A 77 53.20 2.06 43.00
N GLU A 78 52.13 2.83 42.77
CA GLU A 78 51.59 3.83 43.71
C GLU A 78 50.06 3.93 43.48
N LYS A 79 49.23 3.43 44.40
CA LYS A 79 48.64 4.07 45.60
C LYS A 79 47.28 4.75 45.28
N PRO A 80 46.22 4.55 46.09
CA PRO A 80 44.84 4.86 45.73
C PRO A 80 44.44 6.27 46.16
N GLU A 81 43.71 6.99 45.30
CA GLU A 81 43.07 8.26 45.65
C GLU A 81 41.56 8.18 45.36
N GLU A 82 40.85 8.23 46.47
CA GLU A 82 39.43 8.41 46.73
C GLU A 82 39.01 9.84 46.33
N LEU A 83 37.90 10.01 45.60
CA LEU A 83 37.06 11.22 45.43
C LEU A 83 36.24 11.01 44.14
N GLU A 84 34.98 11.35 43.96
CA GLU A 84 33.91 11.91 44.77
C GLU A 84 32.64 11.78 43.87
N GLU A 85 31.47 11.66 44.49
CA GLU A 85 30.13 11.68 43.87
C GLU A 85 29.92 12.84 42.87
N PRO A 86 29.28 12.63 41.69
CA PRO A 86 28.67 13.74 40.98
C PRO A 86 27.28 14.02 41.55
N GLU A 87 27.26 15.07 42.36
CA GLU A 87 26.13 15.77 42.92
C GLU A 87 25.07 16.13 41.87
N LYS A 88 23.82 15.88 42.25
CA LYS A 88 22.58 16.34 41.66
C LYS A 88 22.57 17.87 41.52
N LEU A 89 22.51 18.39 40.29
CA LEU A 89 22.22 19.81 40.05
C LEU A 89 20.96 19.99 39.20
N GLU A 90 20.14 20.90 39.71
CA GLU A 90 18.77 21.22 39.38
C GLU A 90 18.63 21.92 38.02
N ALA A 91 17.43 21.77 37.43
CA ALA A 91 16.89 22.70 36.44
C ALA A 91 16.92 24.15 36.97
N PRO A 92 17.09 25.19 36.14
CA PRO A 92 15.96 25.70 35.34
C PRO A 92 16.37 26.42 34.03
N GLU A 93 15.47 26.50 33.05
CA GLU A 93 15.02 27.77 32.46
C GLU A 93 14.10 27.52 31.26
N GLU A 94 12.90 28.08 31.35
CA GLU A 94 12.01 28.35 30.23
C GLU A 94 12.71 29.28 29.24
N LEU A 95 12.83 28.86 27.99
CA LEU A 95 13.02 29.76 26.86
C LEU A 95 11.79 29.64 25.96
N GLU A 96 10.94 30.67 26.04
CA GLU A 96 10.04 31.05 24.96
C GLU A 96 10.85 31.19 23.67
N GLU A 97 10.56 30.36 22.66
CA GLU A 97 10.97 30.66 21.30
C GLU A 97 9.75 30.71 20.37
N SER A 98 9.47 31.95 19.98
CA SER A 98 8.52 32.38 18.98
C SER A 98 8.94 31.89 17.60
N GLU A 99 8.27 30.87 17.06
CA GLU A 99 8.43 30.47 15.66
C GLU A 99 7.22 30.85 14.80
N LYS A 100 7.51 31.73 13.86
CA LYS A 100 6.64 32.21 12.77
C LYS A 100 6.27 31.07 11.81
N PRO A 101 5.14 31.19 11.09
CA PRO A 101 4.71 30.21 10.12
C PRO A 101 5.65 30.18 8.90
N VAL A 102 6.26 29.02 8.69
CA VAL A 102 7.03 28.67 7.49
C VAL A 102 6.10 28.67 6.27
N SER A 103 6.43 29.49 5.28
CA SER A 103 5.78 29.51 3.97
C SER A 103 6.12 28.25 3.15
N PRO A 104 5.26 27.80 2.22
CA PRO A 104 5.47 26.56 1.48
C PRO A 104 6.61 26.71 0.46
N LEU A 105 7.58 25.79 0.50
CA LEU A 105 8.61 25.64 -0.52
C LEU A 105 8.01 25.13 -1.86
N PRO A 106 8.60 25.52 -3.00
CA PRO A 106 8.06 25.28 -4.33
C PRO A 106 8.38 23.87 -4.85
N LEU A 107 7.44 23.37 -5.64
CA LEU A 107 7.55 22.21 -6.53
C LEU A 107 8.80 22.32 -7.42
N VAL A 108 9.83 21.54 -7.10
CA VAL A 108 10.95 21.25 -8.01
C VAL A 108 10.65 19.93 -8.70
N GLY A 109 10.50 20.02 -10.03
CA GLY A 109 10.12 18.91 -10.89
C GLY A 109 11.22 17.86 -11.06
N LYS A 110 10.76 16.63 -11.31
CA LYS A 110 11.43 15.64 -12.15
C LYS A 110 10.34 14.97 -12.99
N LYS A 111 10.14 15.50 -14.21
CA LYS A 111 9.49 14.76 -15.29
C LYS A 111 10.63 14.17 -16.11
N ASP A 112 11.01 12.94 -15.76
CA ASP A 112 11.81 12.12 -16.65
C ASP A 112 10.92 11.70 -17.82
N TYR A 113 11.22 12.36 -18.93
CA TYR A 113 10.65 12.24 -20.25
C TYR A 113 11.06 10.88 -20.83
N TRP A 114 10.14 9.91 -20.84
CA TRP A 114 10.32 8.71 -21.65
C TRP A 114 9.99 9.06 -23.11
N ASP A 115 11.04 9.27 -23.89
CA ASP A 115 11.04 9.37 -25.35
C ASP A 115 11.46 8.03 -25.94
N PRO A 116 10.54 7.22 -26.50
CA PRO A 116 10.93 6.13 -27.37
C PRO A 116 11.04 6.65 -28.80
N GLN A 117 12.21 7.22 -29.14
CA GLN A 117 12.58 7.37 -30.55
C GLN A 117 12.86 6.00 -31.18
N ALA A 118 12.19 5.83 -32.32
CA ALA A 118 12.70 5.20 -33.53
C ALA A 118 12.92 3.67 -33.54
N LYS A 119 11.94 2.98 -34.14
CA LYS A 119 12.29 2.15 -35.31
C LYS A 119 11.26 2.31 -36.42
N THR A 120 11.56 3.26 -37.31
CA THR A 120 11.07 3.31 -38.68
C THR A 120 11.61 2.10 -39.44
N VAL A 121 10.71 1.29 -40.01
CA VAL A 121 10.99 0.51 -41.22
C VAL A 121 9.87 0.85 -42.19
N ALA A 122 10.26 1.55 -43.26
CA ALA A 122 9.44 1.79 -44.43
C ALA A 122 9.34 0.49 -45.25
N MET A 123 8.17 0.18 -45.79
CA MET A 123 8.01 -0.30 -47.17
C MET A 123 6.52 -0.46 -47.55
N ALA A 124 6.21 0.12 -48.72
CA ALA A 124 5.12 -0.20 -49.67
C ALA A 124 3.68 -0.01 -49.17
N GLU A 125 2.95 1.04 -49.57
CA GLU A 125 2.44 1.31 -50.94
C GLU A 125 1.62 0.14 -51.49
N GLU A 126 0.30 0.19 -51.30
CA GLU A 126 -0.66 0.17 -52.41
C GLU A 126 -2.07 0.51 -51.90
N GLN A 127 -2.58 1.63 -52.43
CA GLN A 127 -4.00 1.98 -52.46
C GLN A 127 -4.61 1.25 -53.69
N PRO A 128 -5.90 0.89 -53.67
CA PRO A 128 -6.79 1.73 -54.46
C PRO A 128 -8.17 1.97 -53.84
N THR A 129 -8.56 3.23 -54.00
CA THR A 129 -9.87 3.79 -54.29
C THR A 129 -10.91 2.80 -54.86
N ALA A 130 -12.10 2.77 -54.26
CA ALA A 130 -13.34 2.58 -55.01
C ALA A 130 -14.52 3.21 -54.23
N GLU A 131 -15.13 4.17 -54.89
CA GLU A 131 -16.39 4.82 -54.56
C GLU A 131 -17.53 3.79 -54.59
N GLN A 132 -18.49 3.90 -53.67
CA GLN A 132 -19.88 3.58 -54.00
C GLN A 132 -20.85 4.32 -53.07
N GLU A 133 -21.43 5.39 -53.62
CA GLU A 133 -22.75 5.89 -53.24
C GLU A 133 -23.80 4.81 -53.53
N GLY A 134 -24.86 4.74 -52.71
CA GLY A 134 -26.04 3.96 -53.10
C GLY A 134 -26.99 3.54 -51.97
N GLU A 135 -28.04 4.35 -51.79
CA GLU A 135 -29.43 3.93 -51.52
C GLU A 135 -29.80 3.19 -50.21
N ARG A 136 -30.42 3.98 -49.31
CA ARG A 136 -31.85 3.90 -48.95
C ARG A 136 -32.49 2.49 -49.00
N GLY A 137 -32.56 1.84 -47.84
CA GLY A 137 -33.42 0.69 -47.60
C GLY A 137 -34.04 0.73 -46.21
N THR A 138 -35.25 1.27 -46.12
CA THR A 138 -36.14 1.15 -44.95
C THR A 138 -36.51 -0.33 -44.80
N GLY A 139 -36.02 -0.98 -43.75
CA GLY A 139 -36.32 -2.37 -43.44
C GLY A 139 -36.55 -2.55 -41.95
N GLU A 140 -37.81 -2.44 -41.53
CA GLU A 140 -38.28 -2.96 -40.25
C GLU A 140 -37.97 -4.46 -40.19
N GLY A 141 -37.05 -4.84 -39.31
CA GLY A 141 -36.72 -6.22 -39.01
C GLY A 141 -36.23 -6.32 -37.58
N LYS A 142 -37.17 -6.51 -36.64
CA LYS A 142 -36.90 -6.87 -35.24
C LYS A 142 -35.91 -8.05 -35.16
N PRO A 143 -34.76 -7.92 -34.49
CA PRO A 143 -34.17 -9.05 -33.81
C PRO A 143 -34.74 -9.09 -32.39
N ALA A 144 -35.48 -10.16 -32.09
CA ALA A 144 -35.81 -10.53 -30.72
C ALA A 144 -34.49 -10.86 -29.99
N ILE A 145 -33.90 -9.85 -29.36
CA ILE A 145 -32.81 -10.01 -28.40
C ILE A 145 -33.45 -10.64 -27.16
N HIS A 146 -33.38 -11.97 -27.12
CA HIS A 146 -33.68 -12.76 -25.94
C HIS A 146 -32.57 -12.48 -24.91
N GLY A 147 -32.76 -11.42 -24.16
CA GLY A 147 -31.93 -11.08 -23.01
C GLY A 147 -32.11 -12.15 -21.94
N GLN A 148 -31.20 -13.13 -21.93
CA GLN A 148 -30.89 -13.88 -20.72
C GLN A 148 -30.22 -12.93 -19.74
N THR A 149 -31.02 -12.16 -19.00
CA THR A 149 -30.58 -11.57 -17.73
C THR A 149 -30.39 -12.71 -16.76
N GLY A 150 -29.14 -13.16 -16.66
CA GLY A 150 -28.66 -14.15 -15.72
C GLY A 150 -29.09 -13.79 -14.30
N GLY A 151 -29.63 -14.80 -13.63
CA GLY A 151 -30.10 -14.72 -12.26
C GLY A 151 -28.99 -14.31 -11.31
N GLU A 152 -29.38 -13.42 -10.41
CA GLU A 152 -29.03 -13.39 -8.99
C GLU A 152 -28.04 -14.47 -8.51
N GLU A 153 -26.74 -14.18 -8.65
CA GLU A 153 -25.79 -14.53 -7.61
C GLU A 153 -25.47 -13.26 -6.82
N SER A 154 -26.26 -13.01 -5.79
CA SER A 154 -25.95 -12.08 -4.70
C SER A 154 -24.83 -12.64 -3.81
N GLY A 155 -23.76 -13.14 -4.44
CA GLY A 155 -22.51 -13.48 -3.79
C GLY A 155 -21.75 -12.19 -3.52
N GLN A 156 -21.32 -12.00 -2.26
CA GLN A 156 -20.74 -10.78 -1.70
C GLN A 156 -19.92 -9.95 -2.73
N PRO A 157 -20.29 -8.70 -3.01
CA PRO A 157 -19.61 -7.86 -4.00
C PRO A 157 -18.12 -7.63 -3.69
N GLU A 158 -17.74 -7.82 -2.43
CA GLU A 158 -16.35 -7.71 -1.95
C GLU A 158 -15.47 -8.90 -2.39
N LEU A 159 -16.02 -10.12 -2.49
CA LEU A 159 -15.29 -11.30 -2.99
C LEU A 159 -15.01 -11.16 -4.48
N GLN A 160 -16.02 -10.78 -5.28
CA GLN A 160 -15.83 -10.54 -6.71
C GLN A 160 -14.80 -9.44 -6.99
N ALA A 161 -14.75 -8.40 -6.16
CA ALA A 161 -13.76 -7.34 -6.29
C ALA A 161 -12.34 -7.81 -5.97
N ALA A 162 -12.15 -8.77 -5.05
CA ALA A 162 -10.85 -9.35 -4.73
C ALA A 162 -10.36 -10.26 -5.88
N ASP A 163 -11.24 -11.06 -6.46
CA ASP A 163 -10.91 -11.96 -7.57
C ASP A 163 -10.53 -11.18 -8.83
N ARG A 164 -11.27 -10.10 -9.14
CA ARG A 164 -10.93 -9.21 -10.27
C ARG A 164 -9.54 -8.59 -10.11
N ARG A 165 -9.15 -8.17 -8.90
CA ARG A 165 -7.81 -7.60 -8.64
C ARG A 165 -6.71 -8.63 -8.87
N ARG A 166 -6.90 -9.86 -8.40
CA ARG A 166 -5.94 -10.97 -8.64
C ARG A 166 -5.76 -11.23 -10.13
N GLN A 167 -6.86 -11.25 -10.88
CA GLN A 167 -6.82 -11.48 -12.33
C GLN A 167 -6.12 -10.36 -13.10
N VAL A 168 -6.28 -9.09 -12.69
CA VAL A 168 -5.51 -7.96 -13.26
C VAL A 168 -4.02 -8.18 -13.09
N LEU A 169 -3.58 -8.54 -11.88
CA LEU A 169 -2.16 -8.73 -11.57
C LEU A 169 -1.57 -9.92 -12.33
N GLU A 170 -2.31 -11.03 -12.42
CA GLU A 170 -1.88 -12.22 -13.16
C GLU A 170 -1.64 -11.91 -14.64
N LEU A 171 -2.59 -11.22 -15.29
CA LEU A 171 -2.44 -10.81 -16.69
C LEU A 171 -1.32 -9.77 -16.88
N PHE A 172 -1.11 -8.90 -15.90
CA PHE A 172 -0.02 -7.93 -15.94
C PHE A 172 1.35 -8.60 -15.86
N HIS A 173 1.53 -9.60 -14.99
CA HIS A 173 2.76 -10.40 -14.91
C HIS A 173 3.03 -11.21 -16.19
N GLN A 174 1.99 -11.54 -16.97
CA GLN A 174 2.13 -12.15 -18.30
C GLN A 174 2.59 -11.14 -19.38
N GLY A 175 2.80 -9.86 -19.04
CA GLY A 175 3.22 -8.82 -19.98
C GLY A 175 2.09 -8.28 -20.86
N ILE A 176 0.82 -8.52 -20.50
CA ILE A 176 -0.33 -8.05 -21.28
C ILE A 176 -0.53 -6.54 -21.02
N PRO A 177 -0.75 -5.72 -22.07
CA PRO A 177 -0.94 -4.28 -21.88
C PRO A 177 -2.26 -3.97 -21.15
N VAL A 178 -2.24 -2.94 -20.30
CA VAL A 178 -3.35 -2.53 -19.40
C VAL A 178 -4.68 -2.34 -20.14
N LYS A 179 -4.65 -1.77 -21.35
CA LYS A 179 -5.84 -1.57 -22.19
C LYS A 179 -6.51 -2.91 -22.56
N THR A 180 -5.73 -3.95 -22.82
CA THR A 180 -6.24 -5.29 -23.14
C THR A 180 -6.77 -5.98 -21.89
N ILE A 181 -6.10 -5.81 -20.74
CA ILE A 181 -6.56 -6.32 -19.43
C ILE A 181 -7.94 -5.73 -19.09
N ALA A 182 -8.08 -4.41 -19.20
CA ALA A 182 -9.34 -3.71 -18.92
C ALA A 182 -10.49 -4.22 -19.79
N ARG A 183 -10.26 -4.41 -21.09
CA ARG A 183 -11.25 -4.98 -22.02
C ARG A 183 -11.59 -6.44 -21.68
N LYS A 184 -10.60 -7.25 -21.30
CA LYS A 184 -10.78 -8.69 -21.01
C LYS A 184 -11.58 -8.93 -19.73
N ILE A 185 -11.38 -8.10 -18.71
CA ILE A 185 -12.08 -8.23 -17.41
C ILE A 185 -13.38 -7.40 -17.38
N GLY A 186 -13.57 -6.48 -18.33
CA GLY A 186 -14.74 -5.59 -18.36
C GLY A 186 -14.67 -4.50 -17.29
N MET A 187 -13.47 -3.97 -17.03
CA MET A 187 -13.24 -2.87 -16.08
C MET A 187 -12.71 -1.61 -16.77
N GLY A 188 -12.74 -0.47 -16.07
CA GLY A 188 -12.16 0.77 -16.60
C GLY A 188 -10.64 0.70 -16.70
N GLN A 189 -10.04 1.32 -17.73
CA GLN A 189 -8.57 1.35 -17.87
C GLN A 189 -7.90 2.02 -16.65
N GLY A 190 -8.50 3.08 -16.11
CA GLY A 190 -7.99 3.75 -14.90
C GLY A 190 -8.05 2.87 -13.66
N GLU A 191 -9.07 2.01 -13.53
CA GLU A 191 -9.18 1.07 -12.42
C GLU A 191 -8.09 -0.02 -12.50
N ALA A 192 -7.89 -0.58 -13.69
CA ALA A 192 -6.82 -1.55 -13.92
C ALA A 192 -5.44 -0.95 -13.60
N GLN A 193 -5.18 0.29 -14.05
CA GLN A 193 -3.93 1.00 -13.75
C GLN A 193 -3.75 1.22 -12.25
N LEU A 194 -4.80 1.70 -11.54
CA LEU A 194 -4.74 1.94 -10.11
C LEU A 194 -4.42 0.67 -9.32
N ILE A 195 -4.98 -0.48 -9.72
CA ILE A 195 -4.68 -1.77 -9.09
C ILE A 195 -3.19 -2.11 -9.26
N ILE A 196 -2.64 -1.95 -10.47
CA ILE A 196 -1.23 -2.22 -10.74
C ILE A 196 -0.33 -1.30 -9.91
N ASP A 197 -0.61 0.02 -9.91
CA ASP A 197 0.18 1.02 -9.20
C ASP A 197 0.19 0.78 -7.67
N LEU A 198 -0.95 0.39 -7.09
CA LEU A 198 -1.06 0.07 -5.66
C LEU A 198 -0.23 -1.15 -5.26
N TYR A 199 -0.12 -2.15 -6.14
CA TYR A 199 0.65 -3.35 -5.86
C TYR A 199 2.15 -3.17 -6.13
N ALA A 200 2.52 -2.38 -7.15
CA ALA A 200 3.91 -2.03 -7.40
C ALA A 200 4.55 -1.32 -6.18
N ARG A 201 3.79 -0.42 -5.52
CA ARG A 201 4.26 0.29 -4.32
C ARG A 201 4.31 -0.54 -3.03
N ARG A 202 3.69 -1.72 -3.00
CA ARG A 202 3.65 -2.59 -1.81
C ARG A 202 4.74 -3.66 -1.82
N GLY A 203 5.33 -3.92 -2.98
CA GLY A 203 6.40 -4.91 -3.16
C GLY A 203 7.81 -4.40 -2.90
N GLU A 204 7.97 -3.10 -2.60
CA GLU A 204 9.21 -2.45 -2.15
C GLU A 204 9.13 -2.15 -0.65
#